data_AF-A0A6A5BU17-F1
#
_entry.id   AF-A0A6A5BU17-F1
#
_cell.length_a   1.000
_cell.length_b   1.000
_cell.length_c   1.000
_cell.angle_alpha   90.00
_cell.angle_beta   90.00
_cell.angle_gamma   90.00
#
_symmetry.space_group_name_H-M   'P 1'
#
loop_
_entity.id
_entity.type
_entity.pdbx_description
1 polymer ?
#
loop_
_entity_poly.entity_id
_entity_poly.type
_entity_poly.pdbx_seq_one_letter_code
_entity_poly.pdbx_strand_id
1 'polypeptide(L)'
;MKRLSSQVVERAYKSIIKRGSERGKFTKEMILGLPSTPIMSPSYPRGPYFFKNREYFIITYESDRDAIRELVPEPLVPNEKNQVLYEWINMPDSSGFGSYSESGIVIPCYYNGQQVNLTLQMYLDIEPPIAAGREIWGFPKKHAHPEMKAIQDTVVGVMNYKGETVATGTMAYKHTEMDPEPVLASLGKTNVNLKVIPDVDFKPKISQIVSYNLQVKKLHFAYEGPARLHLIENVNAPVADLPVKKIVQGKHIMADILLPYGNVLHDYLNPTPENKMWSEKFEEQYCQPGQKRSLFTEQRIREECLAMPVTCPSYKPAASKLQNREYFVIKYQTDREKLLEKIPDQLIPNDDDIVVLQFVKTHGTGIGSYDKVDVIIPCTDMYGNGVHFNAMSFLNSSSPITYGRETLGFPQKFSDSVSFAAHHDTIKGTLNYNGIRVATGTMSYKHEHMPIEDVVSFISTPQYYLKFIPDVRGLPTVAQLVRMEHANVKVSSAWRGQAKLNLCDHVNAPINDLPVKNVVGGFNFICDMIMPAGHVVHDYLSH
;
A
#
# COMPACT_ATOMS: atom_id res chain seq x y z
N MET A 1 -42.28 5.43 -6.53
CA MET A 1 -41.07 5.40 -7.41
C MET A 1 -41.43 6.01 -8.75
N LYS A 2 -40.84 7.15 -9.14
CA LYS A 2 -40.94 7.64 -10.52
C LYS A 2 -40.23 6.62 -11.43
N ARG A 3 -40.88 6.15 -12.50
CA ARG A 3 -40.22 5.33 -13.52
C ARG A 3 -39.07 6.15 -14.14
N LEU A 4 -37.89 5.56 -14.23
CA LEU A 4 -36.76 6.13 -14.96
C LEU A 4 -37.16 6.39 -16.43
N SER A 5 -36.65 7.47 -17.01
CA SER A 5 -36.84 7.74 -18.44
C SER A 5 -36.01 6.78 -19.29
N SER A 6 -36.51 6.40 -20.47
CA SER A 6 -35.80 5.52 -21.42
C SER A 6 -34.44 6.08 -21.84
N GLN A 7 -34.31 7.39 -21.95
CA GLN A 7 -33.05 8.07 -22.29
C GLN A 7 -31.97 7.91 -21.20
N VAL A 8 -32.33 7.94 -19.91
CA VAL A 8 -31.37 7.71 -18.81
C VAL A 8 -30.86 6.28 -18.86
N VAL A 9 -31.75 5.31 -19.09
CA VAL A 9 -31.38 3.89 -19.22
C VAL A 9 -30.45 3.67 -20.40
N GLU A 10 -30.73 4.26 -21.56
CA GLU A 10 -29.89 4.08 -22.77
C GLU A 10 -28.49 4.70 -22.60
N ARG A 11 -28.40 5.93 -22.08
CA ARG A 11 -27.11 6.61 -21.85
C ARG A 11 -26.26 5.91 -20.79
N ALA A 12 -26.90 5.33 -19.78
CA ALA A 12 -26.21 4.61 -18.72
C ALA A 12 -25.36 3.45 -19.26
N TYR A 13 -25.69 2.84 -20.40
CA TYR A 13 -24.86 1.77 -20.98
C TYR A 13 -23.68 2.31 -21.82
N LYS A 14 -23.81 3.49 -22.45
CA LYS A 14 -22.88 4.03 -23.46
C LYS A 14 -21.71 4.88 -22.91
N SER A 15 -21.60 5.02 -21.59
CA SER A 15 -20.70 6.00 -20.91
C SER A 15 -20.99 7.47 -21.24
N ILE A 16 -22.17 7.78 -21.81
CA ILE A 16 -22.58 9.15 -22.10
C ILE A 16 -22.88 9.86 -20.78
N ILE A 17 -21.95 10.72 -20.36
CA ILE A 17 -22.05 11.51 -19.14
C ILE A 17 -22.81 12.79 -19.49
N LYS A 18 -24.04 12.94 -18.97
CA LYS A 18 -24.69 14.24 -18.95
C LYS A 18 -23.97 15.09 -17.91
N ARG A 19 -23.24 16.11 -18.37
CA ARG A 19 -22.51 17.04 -17.51
C ARG A 19 -23.46 17.61 -16.45
N GLY A 20 -23.00 17.57 -15.20
CA GLY A 20 -23.70 18.15 -14.07
C GLY A 20 -23.82 19.68 -14.11
N SER A 21 -24.68 20.24 -13.28
CA SER A 21 -24.71 21.69 -13.02
C SER A 21 -23.86 22.14 -11.83
N GLU A 22 -23.56 21.24 -10.87
CA GLU A 22 -22.83 21.56 -9.64
C GLU A 22 -21.51 20.81 -9.54
N ARG A 23 -20.51 21.44 -8.92
CA ARG A 23 -19.19 20.86 -8.65
C ARG A 23 -19.21 20.00 -7.39
N GLY A 24 -18.26 19.08 -7.29
CA GLY A 24 -17.95 18.39 -6.04
C GLY A 24 -17.70 19.37 -4.89
N LYS A 25 -17.97 18.92 -3.67
CA LYS A 25 -17.85 19.71 -2.43
C LYS A 25 -16.59 19.39 -1.63
N PHE A 26 -15.76 18.46 -2.10
CA PHE A 26 -14.52 18.10 -1.42
C PHE A 26 -13.41 19.09 -1.82
N THR A 27 -13.23 20.14 -1.02
CA THR A 27 -12.38 21.28 -1.37
C THR A 27 -10.88 20.97 -1.29
N LYS A 28 -10.06 21.86 -1.85
CA LYS A 28 -8.60 21.85 -1.68
C LYS A 28 -8.19 21.73 -0.21
N GLU A 29 -8.80 22.49 0.70
CA GLU A 29 -8.48 22.46 2.13
C GLU A 29 -8.79 21.09 2.74
N MET A 30 -9.91 20.47 2.34
CA MET A 30 -10.27 19.11 2.80
C MET A 30 -9.26 18.08 2.29
N ILE A 31 -8.82 18.20 1.03
CA ILE A 31 -7.80 17.33 0.43
C ILE A 31 -6.46 17.45 1.18
N LEU A 32 -5.99 18.67 1.43
CA LEU A 32 -4.75 18.91 2.17
C LEU A 32 -4.87 18.52 3.65
N GLY A 33 -6.09 18.46 4.17
CA GLY A 33 -6.41 17.98 5.51
C GLY A 33 -6.38 16.45 5.67
N LEU A 34 -6.43 15.68 4.58
CA LEU A 34 -6.46 14.22 4.66
C LEU A 34 -5.19 13.64 5.31
N PRO A 35 -5.29 12.53 6.06
CA PRO A 35 -4.12 11.75 6.46
C PRO A 35 -3.59 10.87 5.32
N SER A 36 -4.51 10.38 4.48
CA SER A 36 -4.26 9.46 3.37
C SER A 36 -5.51 9.38 2.48
N THR A 37 -5.40 8.75 1.32
CA THR A 37 -6.53 8.34 0.49
C THR A 37 -6.98 6.90 0.84
N PRO A 38 -8.21 6.47 0.50
CA PRO A 38 -9.32 7.17 -0.19
C PRO A 38 -9.92 8.37 0.54
N ILE A 39 -10.59 9.27 -0.20
CA ILE A 39 -11.38 10.39 0.36
C ILE A 39 -12.47 9.89 1.31
N MET A 40 -13.16 8.80 0.94
CA MET A 40 -14.30 8.28 1.70
C MET A 40 -13.90 7.60 3.01
N SER A 41 -12.70 7.02 3.07
CA SER A 41 -12.21 6.28 4.25
C SER A 41 -10.70 6.09 4.11
N PRO A 42 -9.89 7.03 4.63
CA PRO A 42 -8.43 6.98 4.55
C PRO A 42 -7.87 5.62 4.98
N SER A 43 -6.77 5.19 4.36
CA SER A 43 -6.16 3.89 4.67
C SER A 43 -5.52 3.83 6.05
N TYR A 44 -5.18 4.98 6.62
CA TYR A 44 -4.71 5.14 7.99
C TYR A 44 -5.08 6.54 8.51
N PRO A 45 -5.26 6.70 9.84
CA PRO A 45 -5.53 8.00 10.46
C PRO A 45 -4.23 8.79 10.70
N ARG A 46 -4.34 10.02 11.23
CA ARG A 46 -3.16 10.73 11.80
C ARG A 46 -2.76 10.09 13.12
N GLY A 47 -1.47 10.19 13.45
CA GLY A 47 -0.95 9.83 14.78
C GLY A 47 -1.45 10.76 15.90
N PRO A 48 -0.98 10.58 17.16
CA PRO A 48 0.15 9.73 17.55
C PRO A 48 -0.12 8.22 17.44
N TYR A 49 0.89 7.46 17.01
CA TYR A 49 0.82 6.00 16.88
C TYR A 49 1.46 5.35 18.11
N PHE A 50 0.61 5.01 19.08
CA PHE A 50 1.01 4.37 20.32
C PHE A 50 0.77 2.85 20.23
N PHE A 51 1.77 2.09 20.67
CA PHE A 51 1.79 0.64 20.72
C PHE A 51 1.85 0.21 22.17
N LYS A 52 0.78 -0.40 22.66
CA LYS A 52 0.71 -0.93 24.02
C LYS A 52 1.07 -2.41 24.01
N ASN A 53 1.87 -2.84 24.99
CA ASN A 53 2.35 -4.21 25.11
C ASN A 53 3.00 -4.73 23.81
N ARG A 54 3.80 -3.89 23.15
CA ARG A 54 4.56 -4.29 21.96
C ARG A 54 5.63 -5.29 22.39
N GLU A 55 5.49 -6.52 21.93
CA GLU A 55 6.32 -7.65 22.34
C GLU A 55 7.26 -8.02 21.21
N TYR A 56 8.55 -8.07 21.49
CA TYR A 56 9.63 -8.34 20.56
C TYR A 56 10.30 -9.67 20.87
N PHE A 57 10.54 -10.47 19.85
CA PHE A 57 11.52 -11.55 19.84
C PHE A 57 12.57 -11.24 18.79
N ILE A 58 13.80 -10.99 19.22
CA ILE A 58 14.89 -10.54 18.36
C ILE A 58 16.04 -11.55 18.46
N ILE A 59 16.54 -12.01 17.32
CA ILE A 59 17.76 -12.79 17.23
C ILE A 59 18.82 -11.96 16.49
N THR A 60 19.89 -11.63 17.19
CA THR A 60 21.10 -11.05 16.58
C THR A 60 22.00 -12.19 16.11
N TYR A 61 22.46 -12.12 14.86
CA TYR A 61 23.39 -13.08 14.28
C TYR A 61 24.47 -12.40 13.45
N GLU A 62 25.63 -13.01 13.34
CA GLU A 62 26.68 -12.65 12.39
C GLU A 62 26.31 -13.23 11.01
N SER A 63 26.40 -12.41 9.96
CA SER A 63 26.09 -12.78 8.57
C SER A 63 27.32 -12.59 7.67
N ASP A 64 27.14 -12.77 6.36
CA ASP A 64 28.16 -12.50 5.37
C ASP A 64 28.42 -11.00 5.20
N ARG A 65 29.68 -10.58 5.40
CA ARG A 65 30.11 -9.18 5.31
C ARG A 65 29.78 -8.56 3.96
N ASP A 66 30.02 -9.30 2.88
CA ASP A 66 29.86 -8.79 1.53
C ASP A 66 28.38 -8.75 1.14
N ALA A 67 27.58 -9.74 1.56
CA ALA A 67 26.12 -9.70 1.41
C ALA A 67 25.48 -8.52 2.16
N ILE A 68 25.90 -8.26 3.41
CA ILE A 68 25.43 -7.07 4.15
C ILE A 68 25.79 -5.80 3.38
N ARG A 69 27.04 -5.68 2.92
CA ARG A 69 27.50 -4.48 2.22
C ARG A 69 26.76 -4.25 0.90
N GLU A 70 26.44 -5.31 0.16
CA GLU A 70 25.64 -5.23 -1.05
C GLU A 70 24.23 -4.68 -0.82
N LEU A 71 23.62 -4.99 0.33
CA LEU A 71 22.22 -4.66 0.59
C LEU A 71 22.01 -3.35 1.38
N VAL A 72 23.06 -2.82 2.02
CA VAL A 72 23.00 -1.53 2.73
C VAL A 72 23.15 -0.37 1.74
N PRO A 73 22.19 0.57 1.65
CA PRO A 73 22.24 1.67 0.69
C PRO A 73 23.23 2.76 1.10
N GLU A 74 23.90 3.34 0.11
CA GLU A 74 24.84 4.44 0.33
C GLU A 74 24.09 5.72 0.78
N PRO A 75 24.63 6.55 1.68
CA PRO A 75 25.97 6.47 2.27
C PRO A 75 25.98 5.78 3.65
N LEU A 76 25.10 4.80 3.91
CA LEU A 76 25.17 4.01 5.14
C LEU A 76 26.34 3.04 5.11
N VAL A 77 27.01 2.89 6.25
CA VAL A 77 28.13 1.95 6.42
C VAL A 77 27.71 0.84 7.39
N PRO A 78 27.72 -0.45 6.98
CA PRO A 78 27.46 -1.55 7.89
C PRO A 78 28.41 -1.54 9.10
N ASN A 79 27.95 -2.02 10.26
CA ASN A 79 28.86 -2.15 11.40
C ASN A 79 29.97 -3.18 11.15
N GLU A 80 31.10 -3.02 11.83
CA GLU A 80 32.27 -3.89 11.67
C GLU A 80 32.04 -5.33 12.15
N LYS A 81 31.00 -5.54 12.96
CA LYS A 81 30.65 -6.84 13.54
C LYS A 81 29.87 -7.74 12.57
N ASN A 82 29.48 -7.23 11.39
CA ASN A 82 28.68 -7.96 10.40
C ASN A 82 27.40 -8.55 10.99
N GLN A 83 26.75 -7.78 11.88
CA GLN A 83 25.57 -8.25 12.60
C GLN A 83 24.28 -7.91 11.85
N VAL A 84 23.32 -8.81 11.97
CA VAL A 84 21.95 -8.65 11.49
C VAL A 84 21.01 -9.03 12.62
N LEU A 85 19.92 -8.29 12.76
CA LEU A 85 18.84 -8.57 13.72
C LEU A 85 17.66 -9.08 12.91
N TYR A 86 17.23 -10.31 13.20
CA TYR A 86 15.95 -10.82 12.74
C TYR A 86 14.93 -10.68 13.86
N GLU A 87 13.76 -10.15 13.56
CA GLU A 87 12.73 -9.86 14.57
C GLU A 87 11.37 -10.46 14.23
N TRP A 88 10.65 -10.85 15.28
CA TRP A 88 9.20 -11.03 15.30
C TRP A 88 8.62 -10.12 16.37
N ILE A 89 7.48 -9.51 16.08
CA ILE A 89 6.88 -8.51 16.95
C ILE A 89 5.37 -8.71 16.98
N ASN A 90 4.81 -8.90 18.17
CA ASN A 90 3.37 -8.81 18.39
C ASN A 90 3.00 -7.37 18.78
N MET A 91 2.00 -6.82 18.10
CA MET A 91 1.45 -5.48 18.33
C MET A 91 -0.05 -5.58 18.60
N PRO A 92 -0.46 -6.09 19.78
CA PRO A 92 -1.85 -6.44 20.06
C PRO A 92 -2.78 -5.23 20.22
N ASP A 93 -2.22 -4.04 20.47
CA ASP A 93 -2.99 -2.81 20.71
C ASP A 93 -2.20 -1.61 20.16
N SER A 94 -2.52 -1.23 18.91
CA SER A 94 -1.86 -0.15 18.18
C SER A 94 -2.85 0.92 17.76
N SER A 95 -2.75 2.13 18.32
CA SER A 95 -3.63 3.25 18.03
C SER A 95 -3.68 3.54 16.52
N GLY A 96 -4.89 3.47 15.94
CA GLY A 96 -5.13 3.74 14.53
C GLY A 96 -4.82 2.59 13.56
N PHE A 97 -4.12 1.55 14.00
CA PHE A 97 -3.77 0.38 13.18
C PHE A 97 -4.49 -0.91 13.57
N GLY A 98 -4.82 -1.09 14.86
CA GLY A 98 -5.46 -2.30 15.38
C GLY A 98 -4.46 -3.28 16.01
N SER A 99 -4.76 -4.57 15.92
CA SER A 99 -3.95 -5.68 16.46
C SER A 99 -3.31 -6.45 15.31
N TYR A 100 -2.00 -6.63 15.35
CA TYR A 100 -1.27 -7.25 14.25
C TYR A 100 0.09 -7.79 14.65
N SER A 101 0.73 -8.51 13.73
CA SER A 101 2.08 -9.06 13.90
C SER A 101 3.03 -8.56 12.81
N GLU A 102 4.31 -8.52 13.12
CA GLU A 102 5.36 -8.05 12.22
C GLU A 102 6.60 -8.94 12.32
N SER A 103 7.33 -9.09 11.22
CA SER A 103 8.64 -9.73 11.22
C SER A 103 9.55 -9.08 10.19
N GLY A 104 10.86 -9.06 10.43
CA GLY A 104 11.75 -8.32 9.55
C GLY A 104 13.22 -8.45 9.86
N ILE A 105 14.00 -7.71 9.07
CA ILE A 105 15.45 -7.62 9.16
C ILE A 105 15.85 -6.18 9.45
N VAL A 106 16.69 -6.02 10.47
CA VAL A 106 17.35 -4.76 10.83
C VAL A 106 18.86 -4.96 10.78
N ILE A 107 19.58 -4.02 10.16
CA ILE A 107 21.04 -4.02 10.07
C ILE A 107 21.59 -2.83 10.87
N PRO A 108 22.42 -3.05 11.90
CA PRO A 108 23.13 -1.98 12.56
C PRO A 108 24.16 -1.35 11.60
N CYS A 109 24.03 -0.04 11.38
CA CYS A 109 24.87 0.73 10.48
C CYS A 109 25.40 2.00 11.16
N TYR A 110 26.19 2.75 10.41
CA TYR A 110 26.58 4.12 10.69
C TYR A 110 26.08 5.03 9.57
N TYR A 111 25.60 6.20 9.95
CA TYR A 111 25.39 7.33 9.05
C TYR A 111 26.21 8.49 9.59
N ASN A 112 27.20 8.96 8.81
CA ASN A 112 28.10 10.04 9.24
C ASN A 112 28.71 9.78 10.64
N GLY A 113 29.25 8.57 10.84
CA GLY A 113 29.83 8.15 12.12
C GLY A 113 28.84 7.94 13.28
N GLN A 114 27.56 8.30 13.12
CA GLN A 114 26.53 8.07 14.12
C GLN A 114 25.92 6.68 13.96
N GLN A 115 25.78 5.94 15.06
CA GLN A 115 25.17 4.62 15.04
C GLN A 115 23.66 4.71 14.75
N VAL A 116 23.24 3.97 13.74
CA VAL A 116 21.82 3.84 13.34
C VAL A 116 21.45 2.38 13.13
N ASN A 117 20.17 2.11 12.97
CA ASN A 117 19.63 0.81 12.59
C ASN A 117 18.86 0.96 11.28
N LEU A 118 19.34 0.34 10.20
CA LEU A 118 18.62 0.28 8.93
C LEU A 118 17.56 -0.81 8.98
N THR A 119 16.30 -0.46 8.78
CA THR A 119 15.26 -1.46 8.51
C THR A 119 15.36 -1.88 7.04
N LEU A 120 15.70 -3.12 6.75
CA LEU A 120 15.92 -3.59 5.38
C LEU A 120 14.68 -4.23 4.76
N GLN A 121 13.97 -5.07 5.52
CA GLN A 121 12.78 -5.79 5.07
C GLN A 121 11.80 -5.93 6.23
N MET A 122 10.50 -5.79 5.97
CA MET A 122 9.45 -6.01 6.97
C MET A 122 8.21 -6.66 6.37
N TYR A 123 7.54 -7.49 7.16
CA TYR A 123 6.41 -8.31 6.77
C TYR A 123 5.31 -8.23 7.82
N LEU A 124 4.10 -7.84 7.43
CA LEU A 124 2.96 -7.62 8.34
C LEU A 124 1.69 -8.32 7.82
N ASP A 125 0.74 -8.60 8.69
CA ASP A 125 -0.52 -9.30 8.39
C ASP A 125 -1.74 -8.38 8.18
N ILE A 126 -1.59 -7.06 8.29
CA ILE A 126 -2.67 -6.08 8.00
C ILE A 126 -2.18 -4.86 7.20
N GLU A 127 -3.08 -4.27 6.41
CA GLU A 127 -2.74 -3.21 5.44
C GLU A 127 -2.53 -1.79 6.03
N PRO A 128 -3.33 -1.27 7.01
CA PRO A 128 -3.15 0.10 7.51
C PRO A 128 -1.71 0.46 7.96
N PRO A 129 -1.01 -0.35 8.79
CA PRO A 129 0.38 -0.09 9.15
C PRO A 129 1.38 -0.38 8.03
N ILE A 130 1.00 -1.14 6.98
CA ILE A 130 1.81 -1.28 5.75
C ILE A 130 1.78 0.04 4.99
N ALA A 131 0.58 0.52 4.64
CA ALA A 131 0.40 1.77 3.90
C ALA A 131 1.02 2.97 4.65
N ALA A 132 0.68 3.16 5.93
CA ALA A 132 1.23 4.26 6.73
C ALA A 132 2.75 4.16 6.86
N GLY A 133 3.25 2.95 7.14
CA GLY A 133 4.68 2.68 7.27
C GLY A 133 5.48 3.13 6.05
N ARG A 134 4.99 2.77 4.88
CA ARG A 134 5.61 3.06 3.58
C ARG A 134 5.46 4.52 3.19
N GLU A 135 4.25 5.06 3.26
CA GLU A 135 3.91 6.39 2.78
C GLU A 135 4.48 7.51 3.67
N ILE A 136 4.54 7.33 5.00
CA ILE A 136 5.06 8.34 5.94
C ILE A 136 6.57 8.17 6.14
N TRP A 137 7.01 7.03 6.69
CA TRP A 137 8.39 6.83 7.16
C TRP A 137 9.29 6.05 6.20
N GLY A 138 8.76 5.53 5.09
CA GLY A 138 9.53 4.69 4.18
C GLY A 138 9.86 3.30 4.70
N PHE A 139 9.09 2.75 5.65
CA PHE A 139 9.31 1.38 6.10
C PHE A 139 9.17 0.39 4.93
N PRO A 140 10.08 -0.58 4.78
CA PRO A 140 10.09 -1.51 3.65
C PRO A 140 9.11 -2.68 3.89
N LYS A 141 7.81 -2.36 3.97
CA LYS A 141 6.76 -3.32 4.38
C LYS A 141 6.14 -4.06 3.21
N LYS A 142 5.89 -5.36 3.41
CA LYS A 142 5.10 -6.26 2.55
C LYS A 142 4.05 -7.01 3.38
N HIS A 143 2.98 -7.44 2.73
CA HIS A 143 1.99 -8.29 3.39
C HIS A 143 2.45 -9.76 3.47
N ALA A 144 2.44 -10.36 4.66
CA ALA A 144 2.74 -11.77 4.93
C ALA A 144 2.01 -12.23 6.23
N HIS A 145 2.36 -13.41 6.76
CA HIS A 145 1.78 -13.95 7.98
C HIS A 145 2.88 -14.30 9.01
N PRO A 146 3.39 -13.30 9.75
CA PRO A 146 4.26 -13.54 10.90
C PRO A 146 3.44 -13.98 12.12
N GLU A 147 4.01 -14.87 12.92
CA GLU A 147 3.47 -15.29 14.21
C GLU A 147 4.58 -15.39 15.26
N MET A 148 4.28 -14.96 16.49
CA MET A 148 5.16 -15.17 17.65
C MET A 148 4.36 -15.63 18.85
N LYS A 149 4.77 -16.74 19.47
CA LYS A 149 4.10 -17.34 20.64
C LYS A 149 5.12 -17.96 21.58
N ALA A 150 4.79 -18.00 22.87
CA ALA A 150 5.46 -18.90 23.81
C ALA A 150 4.75 -20.27 23.77
N ILE A 151 5.50 -21.32 23.49
CA ILE A 151 5.04 -22.71 23.48
C ILE A 151 5.83 -23.44 24.55
N GLN A 152 5.20 -23.70 25.69
CA GLN A 152 5.82 -24.33 26.86
C GLN A 152 7.07 -23.56 27.32
N ASP A 153 8.27 -24.10 27.08
CA ASP A 153 9.57 -23.56 27.50
C ASP A 153 10.28 -22.74 26.40
N THR A 154 9.63 -22.51 25.26
CA THR A 154 10.26 -21.93 24.07
C THR A 154 9.46 -20.75 23.51
N VAL A 155 10.10 -19.61 23.28
CA VAL A 155 9.57 -18.55 22.42
C VAL A 155 9.81 -18.97 20.97
N VAL A 156 8.74 -19.04 20.18
CA VAL A 156 8.77 -19.45 18.77
C VAL A 156 8.27 -18.31 17.91
N GLY A 157 9.07 -17.94 16.90
CA GLY A 157 8.71 -17.01 15.83
C GLY A 157 8.67 -17.74 14.49
N VAL A 158 7.61 -17.56 13.70
CA VAL A 158 7.45 -18.10 12.35
C VAL A 158 7.05 -16.98 11.41
N MET A 159 7.62 -16.94 10.21
CA MET A 159 7.19 -16.02 9.16
C MET A 159 6.84 -16.80 7.91
N ASN A 160 5.57 -16.70 7.50
CA ASN A 160 5.06 -17.31 6.28
C ASN A 160 4.80 -16.25 5.20
N TYR A 161 5.38 -16.43 4.02
CA TYR A 161 5.11 -15.61 2.84
C TYR A 161 4.32 -16.42 1.83
N LYS A 162 3.05 -16.03 1.59
CA LYS A 162 2.16 -16.69 0.60
C LYS A 162 2.02 -18.21 0.76
N GLY A 163 2.02 -18.68 2.01
CA GLY A 163 1.85 -20.10 2.36
C GLY A 163 3.16 -20.87 2.55
N GLU A 164 4.30 -20.25 2.27
CA GLU A 164 5.62 -20.84 2.48
C GLU A 164 6.29 -20.25 3.72
N THR A 165 6.81 -21.11 4.60
CA THR A 165 7.66 -20.65 5.71
C THR A 165 9.00 -20.20 5.17
N VAL A 166 9.40 -18.98 5.53
CA VAL A 166 10.67 -18.37 5.08
C VAL A 166 11.59 -18.00 6.25
N ALA A 167 11.07 -17.96 7.47
CA ALA A 167 11.89 -17.87 8.68
C ALA A 167 11.27 -18.60 9.87
N THR A 168 12.13 -19.18 10.71
CA THR A 168 11.77 -19.79 11.98
C THR A 168 12.83 -19.46 13.02
N GLY A 169 12.41 -18.88 14.15
CA GLY A 169 13.26 -18.56 15.28
C GLY A 169 12.78 -19.27 16.54
N THR A 170 13.72 -19.71 17.37
CA THR A 170 13.42 -20.29 18.69
C THR A 170 14.34 -19.70 19.74
N MET A 171 13.83 -19.44 20.94
CA MET A 171 14.63 -19.00 22.08
C MET A 171 14.09 -19.61 23.37
N ALA A 172 14.98 -19.98 24.29
CA ALA A 172 14.57 -20.47 25.60
C ALA A 172 13.80 -19.38 26.36
N TYR A 173 12.65 -19.73 26.93
CA TYR A 173 11.72 -18.76 27.51
C TYR A 173 12.27 -18.12 28.79
N LYS A 174 12.59 -16.83 28.71
CA LYS A 174 12.92 -15.96 29.86
C LYS A 174 14.01 -16.50 30.80
N HIS A 175 15.10 -17.02 30.24
CA HIS A 175 16.21 -17.62 31.01
C HIS A 175 16.96 -16.61 31.90
N THR A 176 17.37 -15.46 31.34
CA THR A 176 18.15 -14.46 32.06
C THR A 176 17.49 -13.10 31.91
N GLU A 177 17.15 -12.45 33.01
CA GLU A 177 16.63 -11.09 32.99
C GLU A 177 17.74 -10.10 32.61
N MET A 178 17.41 -9.12 31.76
CA MET A 178 18.36 -8.12 31.28
C MET A 178 18.29 -6.85 32.12
N ASP A 179 19.42 -6.14 32.23
CA ASP A 179 19.45 -4.78 32.77
C ASP A 179 18.56 -3.83 31.93
N PRO A 180 17.57 -3.13 32.51
CA PRO A 180 16.70 -2.21 31.79
C PRO A 180 17.42 -1.09 31.05
N GLU A 181 18.48 -0.51 31.61
CA GLU A 181 19.19 0.65 31.04
C GLU A 181 19.69 0.42 29.59
N PRO A 182 20.52 -0.62 29.32
CA PRO A 182 20.97 -0.89 27.95
C PRO A 182 19.83 -1.32 27.01
N VAL A 183 18.75 -1.91 27.53
CA VAL A 183 17.57 -2.27 26.73
C VAL A 183 16.83 -1.02 26.27
N LEU A 184 16.59 -0.06 27.18
CA LEU A 184 15.95 1.22 26.88
C LEU A 184 16.78 2.02 25.87
N ALA A 185 18.11 2.08 26.04
CA ALA A 185 19.01 2.72 25.10
C ALA A 185 18.94 2.07 23.70
N SER A 186 18.87 0.72 23.65
CA SER A 186 18.74 -0.02 22.39
C SER A 186 17.40 0.25 21.68
N LEU A 187 16.28 0.33 22.42
CA LEU A 187 14.96 0.60 21.85
C LEU A 187 14.82 2.05 21.38
N GLY A 188 15.46 3.01 22.07
CA GLY A 188 15.46 4.44 21.71
C GLY A 188 16.45 4.83 20.61
N LYS A 189 17.29 3.89 20.15
CA LYS A 189 18.31 4.13 19.12
C LYS A 189 17.68 4.67 17.83
N THR A 190 18.42 5.53 17.13
CA THR A 190 18.00 6.06 15.83
C THR A 190 17.86 4.94 14.82
N ASN A 191 16.68 4.82 14.24
CA ASN A 191 16.40 3.91 13.14
C ASN A 191 16.31 4.73 11.84
N VAL A 192 16.68 4.11 10.73
CA VAL A 192 16.63 4.71 9.40
C VAL A 192 15.97 3.77 8.40
N ASN A 193 15.29 4.36 7.42
CA ASN A 193 14.67 3.67 6.30
C ASN A 193 15.01 4.38 5.00
N LEU A 194 15.11 3.63 3.89
CA LEU A 194 15.19 4.20 2.55
C LEU A 194 13.77 4.35 1.97
N LYS A 195 13.23 5.57 2.02
CA LYS A 195 11.93 5.92 1.44
C LYS A 195 12.07 6.17 -0.05
N VAL A 196 11.48 5.30 -0.87
CA VAL A 196 11.38 5.49 -2.33
C VAL A 196 9.93 5.43 -2.79
N ILE A 197 9.46 6.50 -3.46
CA ILE A 197 8.11 6.61 -4.04
C ILE A 197 8.23 7.12 -5.48
N PRO A 198 7.60 6.45 -6.45
CA PRO A 198 7.62 6.87 -7.85
C PRO A 198 6.57 7.97 -8.13
N ASP A 199 6.79 8.72 -9.21
CA ASP A 199 5.79 9.61 -9.79
C ASP A 199 4.86 8.84 -10.75
N VAL A 200 3.82 9.52 -11.23
CA VAL A 200 2.81 8.97 -12.14
C VAL A 200 3.40 8.53 -13.49
N ASP A 201 4.58 9.02 -13.86
CA ASP A 201 5.32 8.69 -15.08
C ASP A 201 6.34 7.54 -14.90
N PHE A 202 6.31 6.87 -13.73
CA PHE A 202 7.24 5.80 -13.32
C PHE A 202 8.70 6.24 -13.12
N LYS A 203 8.96 7.53 -12.84
CA LYS A 203 10.28 8.02 -12.40
C LYS A 203 10.32 8.26 -10.90
N PRO A 204 11.50 8.41 -10.27
CA PRO A 204 11.60 8.71 -8.85
C PRO A 204 10.98 10.07 -8.50
N LYS A 205 10.12 10.12 -7.46
CA LYS A 205 9.52 11.36 -6.92
C LYS A 205 10.04 11.69 -5.52
N ILE A 206 10.25 10.66 -4.70
CA ILE A 206 10.85 10.74 -3.38
C ILE A 206 11.91 9.65 -3.32
N SER A 207 13.14 10.03 -3.02
CA SER A 207 14.22 9.11 -2.66
C SER A 207 14.97 9.72 -1.48
N GLN A 208 14.78 9.17 -0.29
CA GLN A 208 15.27 9.77 0.97
C GLN A 208 15.70 8.71 1.99
N ILE A 209 16.78 8.96 2.73
CA ILE A 209 17.00 8.31 4.03
C ILE A 209 16.18 9.08 5.07
N VAL A 210 15.25 8.38 5.69
CA VAL A 210 14.37 8.91 6.75
C VAL A 210 14.81 8.31 8.08
N SER A 211 14.91 9.15 9.11
CA SER A 211 15.18 8.72 10.49
C SER A 211 13.97 8.85 11.38
N TYR A 212 13.93 8.01 12.42
CA TYR A 212 12.97 8.12 13.52
C TYR A 212 13.54 7.47 14.78
N ASN A 213 13.04 7.88 15.95
CA ASN A 213 13.42 7.34 17.25
C ASN A 213 12.17 6.89 17.99
N LEU A 214 12.10 5.62 18.38
CA LEU A 214 11.01 5.13 19.21
C LEU A 214 11.11 5.77 20.60
N GLN A 215 9.97 6.18 21.14
CA GLN A 215 9.90 6.68 22.51
C GLN A 215 9.32 5.59 23.40
N VAL A 216 10.18 4.91 24.16
CA VAL A 216 9.74 3.94 25.16
C VAL A 216 9.01 4.69 26.28
N LYS A 217 7.75 4.35 26.51
CA LYS A 217 6.93 4.92 27.59
C LYS A 217 6.97 4.03 28.83
N LYS A 218 7.09 2.71 28.63
CA LYS A 218 7.22 1.74 29.71
C LYS A 218 7.92 0.49 29.20
N LEU A 219 8.90 -0.01 29.94
CA LEU A 219 9.44 -1.36 29.76
C LEU A 219 8.70 -2.28 30.72
N HIS A 220 8.10 -3.37 30.22
CA HIS A 220 7.40 -4.35 31.05
C HIS A 220 8.31 -5.51 31.42
N PHE A 221 9.10 -6.01 30.47
CA PHE A 221 10.15 -6.99 30.73
C PHE A 221 11.20 -6.98 29.63
N ALA A 222 12.39 -7.52 29.94
CA ALA A 222 13.43 -7.83 28.98
C ALA A 222 14.24 -9.05 29.45
N TYR A 223 14.32 -10.07 28.60
CA TYR A 223 15.06 -11.30 28.87
C TYR A 223 15.96 -11.65 27.70
N GLU A 224 17.03 -12.37 28.00
CA GLU A 224 17.90 -13.03 27.04
C GLU A 224 17.99 -14.55 27.29
N GLY A 225 18.53 -15.27 26.31
CA GLY A 225 18.61 -16.72 26.35
C GLY A 225 19.18 -17.33 25.07
N PRO A 226 19.56 -18.62 25.09
CA PRO A 226 20.00 -19.34 23.92
C PRO A 226 18.93 -19.32 22.81
N ALA A 227 19.35 -19.02 21.57
CA ALA A 227 18.46 -18.93 20.43
C ALA A 227 18.98 -19.67 19.18
N ARG A 228 18.07 -19.96 18.24
CA ARG A 228 18.35 -20.52 16.91
C ARG A 228 17.50 -19.81 15.86
N LEU A 229 18.04 -19.65 14.66
CA LEU A 229 17.38 -19.02 13.53
C LEU A 229 17.60 -19.88 12.29
N HIS A 230 16.52 -20.15 11.57
CA HIS A 230 16.52 -20.80 10.27
C HIS A 230 15.83 -19.90 9.25
N LEU A 231 16.48 -19.66 8.12
CA LEU A 231 15.99 -18.82 7.02
C LEU A 231 15.94 -19.67 5.75
N ILE A 232 14.88 -19.51 4.95
CA ILE A 232 14.64 -20.25 3.71
C ILE A 232 14.57 -19.25 2.56
N GLU A 233 15.21 -19.58 1.43
CA GLU A 233 15.22 -18.74 0.23
C GLU A 233 13.81 -18.53 -0.33
N ASN A 234 13.48 -17.29 -0.69
CA ASN A 234 12.23 -16.97 -1.37
C ASN A 234 12.41 -15.69 -2.20
N VAL A 235 11.96 -15.73 -3.46
CA VAL A 235 12.14 -14.63 -4.42
C VAL A 235 11.45 -13.32 -4.00
N ASN A 236 10.36 -13.41 -3.25
CA ASN A 236 9.56 -12.26 -2.80
C ASN A 236 9.69 -11.99 -1.30
N ALA A 237 10.37 -12.85 -0.55
CA ALA A 237 10.76 -12.62 0.83
C ALA A 237 12.20 -13.12 1.07
N PRO A 238 13.21 -12.50 0.44
CA PRO A 238 14.58 -13.00 0.42
C PRO A 238 15.30 -12.66 1.73
N VAL A 239 14.81 -13.21 2.82
CA VAL A 239 15.42 -13.04 4.14
C VAL A 239 16.71 -13.84 4.28
N ALA A 240 16.84 -14.94 3.52
CA ALA A 240 18.00 -15.81 3.51
C ALA A 240 19.22 -15.23 2.75
N ASP A 241 19.05 -14.15 1.99
CA ASP A 241 20.16 -13.42 1.32
C ASP A 241 21.20 -12.89 2.32
N LEU A 242 20.83 -12.80 3.60
CA LEU A 242 21.73 -12.54 4.73
C LEU A 242 21.89 -13.84 5.55
N PRO A 243 22.78 -14.76 5.14
CA PRO A 243 22.86 -16.10 5.71
C PRO A 243 23.29 -16.08 7.18
N VAL A 244 22.70 -16.96 7.98
CA VAL A 244 23.05 -17.09 9.40
C VAL A 244 24.39 -17.83 9.54
N LYS A 245 25.47 -17.11 9.89
CA LYS A 245 26.77 -17.74 10.17
C LYS A 245 26.91 -18.16 11.63
N LYS A 246 26.51 -17.28 12.55
CA LYS A 246 26.62 -17.51 14.00
C LYS A 246 25.59 -16.72 14.77
N ILE A 247 24.86 -17.38 15.67
CA ILE A 247 23.95 -16.70 16.60
C ILE A 247 24.77 -15.96 17.65
N VAL A 248 24.46 -14.68 17.86
CA VAL A 248 25.10 -13.83 18.87
C VAL A 248 24.24 -13.75 20.13
N GLN A 249 22.94 -13.48 19.98
CA GLN A 249 22.04 -13.26 21.12
C GLN A 249 20.59 -13.46 20.71
N GLY A 250 19.76 -13.99 21.62
CA GLY A 250 18.30 -13.93 21.56
C GLY A 250 17.76 -13.01 22.66
N LYS A 251 16.80 -12.15 22.33
CA LYS A 251 16.11 -11.26 23.28
C LYS A 251 14.60 -11.40 23.17
N HIS A 252 13.92 -11.35 24.32
CA HIS A 252 12.47 -11.29 24.43
C HIS A 252 12.09 -10.08 25.30
N ILE A 253 11.44 -9.08 24.70
CA ILE A 253 11.20 -7.77 25.32
C ILE A 253 9.73 -7.41 25.17
N MET A 254 9.13 -6.75 26.15
CA MET A 254 7.81 -6.13 26.00
C MET A 254 7.83 -4.70 26.52
N ALA A 255 7.31 -3.78 25.73
CA ALA A 255 7.29 -2.35 26.06
C ALA A 255 6.06 -1.64 25.49
N ASP A 256 5.67 -0.55 26.14
CA ASP A 256 4.78 0.46 25.57
C ASP A 256 5.61 1.50 24.83
N ILE A 257 5.30 1.73 23.55
CA ILE A 257 6.13 2.53 22.66
C ILE A 257 5.26 3.54 21.90
N LEU A 258 5.73 4.77 21.81
CA LEU A 258 5.21 5.75 20.85
C LEU A 258 6.14 5.79 19.64
N LEU A 259 5.57 5.67 18.44
CA LEU A 259 6.26 5.94 17.17
C LEU A 259 5.99 7.39 16.76
N PRO A 260 6.96 8.29 16.90
CA PRO A 260 6.82 9.66 16.41
C PRO A 260 6.98 9.72 14.89
N TYR A 261 6.69 10.88 14.32
CA TYR A 261 7.10 11.24 12.97
C TYR A 261 8.63 11.25 12.82
N GLY A 262 9.10 11.22 11.57
CA GLY A 262 10.51 11.13 11.24
C GLY A 262 11.13 12.45 10.76
N ASN A 263 12.40 12.38 10.39
CA ASN A 263 13.17 13.46 9.76
C ASN A 263 13.90 12.94 8.52
N VAL A 264 14.03 13.77 7.49
CA VAL A 264 14.87 13.44 6.33
C VAL A 264 16.34 13.68 6.72
N LEU A 265 17.16 12.62 6.68
CA LEU A 265 18.61 12.72 6.91
C LEU A 265 19.38 12.97 5.61
N HIS A 266 18.90 12.38 4.52
CA HIS A 266 19.54 12.45 3.20
C HIS A 266 18.47 12.47 2.12
N ASP A 267 18.50 13.46 1.23
CA ASP A 267 17.61 13.52 0.05
C ASP A 267 18.45 13.34 -1.22
N TYR A 268 18.22 12.26 -1.96
CA TYR A 268 19.01 11.94 -3.16
C TYR A 268 18.58 12.75 -4.38
N LEU A 269 17.36 13.32 -4.39
CA LEU A 269 16.83 14.08 -5.51
C LEU A 269 17.12 15.58 -5.35
N ASN A 270 17.05 16.09 -4.12
CA ASN A 270 17.34 17.48 -3.77
C ASN A 270 18.35 17.56 -2.62
N PRO A 271 19.59 17.09 -2.81
CA PRO A 271 20.58 17.00 -1.73
C PRO A 271 20.97 18.38 -1.22
N THR A 272 20.97 18.52 0.11
CA THR A 272 21.51 19.70 0.80
C THR A 272 23.04 19.78 0.63
N PRO A 273 23.69 20.94 0.88
CA PRO A 273 25.15 21.02 0.89
C PRO A 273 25.81 20.01 1.84
N GLU A 274 25.16 19.75 2.99
CA GLU A 274 25.62 18.74 3.94
C GLU A 274 25.52 17.33 3.37
N ASN A 275 24.41 16.99 2.68
CA ASN A 275 24.27 15.69 2.03
C ASN A 275 25.40 15.44 1.01
N LYS A 276 25.68 16.43 0.15
CA LYS A 276 26.76 16.33 -0.85
C LYS A 276 28.12 16.09 -0.21
N MET A 277 28.46 16.87 0.83
CA MET A 277 29.70 16.69 1.58
C MET A 277 29.82 15.28 2.18
N TRP A 278 28.72 14.71 2.69
CA TRP A 278 28.74 13.35 3.24
C TRP A 278 28.85 12.28 2.15
N SER A 279 28.21 12.47 1.00
CA SER A 279 28.38 11.59 -0.17
C SER A 279 29.83 11.56 -0.65
N GLU A 280 30.47 12.73 -0.75
CA GLU A 280 31.90 12.84 -1.13
C GLU A 280 32.81 12.10 -0.13
N LYS A 281 32.63 12.35 1.17
CA LYS A 281 33.38 11.64 2.22
C LYS A 281 33.13 10.14 2.21
N PHE A 282 31.90 9.70 1.93
CA PHE A 282 31.59 8.29 1.80
C PHE A 282 32.35 7.66 0.63
N GLU A 283 32.33 8.32 -0.54
CA GLU A 283 33.03 7.84 -1.73
C GLU A 283 34.54 7.72 -1.48
N GLU A 284 35.16 8.75 -0.88
CA GLU A 284 36.59 8.76 -0.55
C GLU A 284 36.98 7.63 0.43
N GLN A 285 36.14 7.36 1.44
CA GLN A 285 36.48 6.43 2.51
C GLN A 285 36.11 4.97 2.21
N TYR A 286 35.00 4.74 1.51
CA TYR A 286 34.38 3.42 1.41
C TYR A 286 34.27 2.86 -0.01
N CYS A 287 34.51 3.67 -1.05
CA CYS A 287 34.44 3.25 -2.47
C CYS A 287 35.84 3.06 -3.08
N GLN A 288 36.69 2.23 -2.45
CA GLN A 288 38.05 1.93 -2.92
C GLN A 288 38.06 0.85 -4.03
N PRO A 289 38.98 0.93 -5.01
CA PRO A 289 39.11 -0.10 -6.05
C PRO A 289 39.30 -1.51 -5.48
N GLY A 290 38.53 -2.47 -5.97
CA GLY A 290 38.58 -3.88 -5.54
C GLY A 290 37.73 -4.22 -4.31
N GLN A 291 37.14 -3.23 -3.64
CA GLN A 291 36.14 -3.47 -2.60
C GLN A 291 34.76 -3.69 -3.22
N LYS A 292 34.01 -4.69 -2.73
CA LYS A 292 32.61 -4.90 -3.13
C LYS A 292 31.78 -3.67 -2.72
N ARG A 293 31.07 -3.05 -3.66
CA ARG A 293 30.23 -1.87 -3.41
C ARG A 293 28.78 -2.29 -3.09
N SER A 294 28.01 -1.38 -2.51
CA SER A 294 26.56 -1.55 -2.39
C SER A 294 25.92 -1.76 -3.78
N LEU A 295 24.90 -2.62 -3.85
CA LEU A 295 24.02 -2.68 -5.02
C LEU A 295 23.13 -1.44 -5.12
N PHE A 296 22.93 -0.71 -4.03
CA PHE A 296 22.11 0.49 -3.93
C PHE A 296 23.01 1.71 -3.77
N THR A 297 23.76 2.01 -4.84
CA THR A 297 24.55 3.23 -4.95
C THR A 297 23.64 4.46 -4.99
N GLU A 298 24.18 5.63 -4.65
CA GLU A 298 23.38 6.87 -4.73
C GLU A 298 22.81 7.11 -6.13
N GLN A 299 23.60 6.82 -7.17
CA GLN A 299 23.14 6.90 -8.56
C GLN A 299 21.93 5.98 -8.80
N ARG A 300 22.04 4.71 -8.40
CA ARG A 300 20.96 3.73 -8.60
C ARG A 300 19.71 4.09 -7.80
N ILE A 301 19.87 4.62 -6.60
CA ILE A 301 18.75 5.10 -5.78
C ILE A 301 18.02 6.25 -6.46
N ARG A 302 18.78 7.17 -7.08
CA ARG A 302 18.23 8.33 -7.79
C ARG A 302 17.58 7.99 -9.13
N GLU A 303 18.00 6.90 -9.78
CA GLU A 303 17.64 6.64 -11.19
C GLU A 303 16.75 5.40 -11.37
N GLU A 304 16.88 4.37 -10.51
CA GLU A 304 16.28 3.05 -10.75
C GLU A 304 15.42 2.52 -9.59
N CYS A 305 15.65 2.98 -8.34
CA CYS A 305 14.92 2.48 -7.18
C CYS A 305 13.52 3.12 -7.09
N LEU A 306 12.49 2.37 -7.48
CA LEU A 306 11.14 2.91 -7.63
C LEU A 306 10.09 2.33 -6.67
N ALA A 307 10.48 1.38 -5.80
CA ALA A 307 9.55 0.78 -4.85
C ALA A 307 10.29 0.12 -3.69
N MET A 308 9.67 0.16 -2.51
CA MET A 308 10.19 -0.50 -1.31
C MET A 308 9.64 -1.93 -1.15
N PRO A 309 10.37 -2.84 -0.45
CA PRO A 309 11.80 -2.78 -0.17
C PRO A 309 12.62 -2.73 -1.46
N VAL A 310 13.73 -1.98 -1.49
CA VAL A 310 14.56 -1.92 -2.71
C VAL A 310 15.24 -3.25 -3.04
N THR A 311 15.42 -4.13 -2.04
CA THR A 311 15.97 -5.48 -2.19
C THR A 311 14.99 -6.47 -2.83
N CYS A 312 13.69 -6.29 -2.63
CA CYS A 312 12.65 -7.16 -3.15
C CYS A 312 11.33 -6.38 -3.37
N PRO A 313 11.31 -5.47 -4.35
CA PRO A 313 10.22 -4.50 -4.52
C PRO A 313 8.83 -5.14 -4.47
N SER A 314 7.91 -4.50 -3.75
CA SER A 314 6.53 -4.98 -3.63
C SER A 314 5.80 -4.99 -4.97
N TYR A 315 6.28 -4.21 -5.93
CA TYR A 315 5.79 -4.08 -7.29
C TYR A 315 6.90 -3.51 -8.17
N LYS A 316 6.72 -3.60 -9.50
CA LYS A 316 7.57 -2.94 -10.49
C LYS A 316 6.80 -1.85 -11.21
N PRO A 317 7.16 -0.56 -11.07
CA PRO A 317 6.58 0.53 -11.86
C PRO A 317 6.81 0.31 -13.35
N ALA A 318 5.74 -0.05 -14.04
CA ALA A 318 5.74 -0.24 -15.48
C ALA A 318 4.30 -0.26 -15.99
N ALA A 319 4.17 -0.07 -17.30
CA ALA A 319 2.91 -0.35 -17.97
C ALA A 319 2.55 -1.84 -17.79
N SER A 320 1.38 -2.10 -17.22
CA SER A 320 0.92 -3.46 -16.93
C SER A 320 -0.04 -3.94 -18.02
N LYS A 321 0.26 -5.08 -18.63
CA LYS A 321 -0.68 -5.76 -19.53
C LYS A 321 -1.67 -6.54 -18.67
N LEU A 322 -2.95 -6.31 -18.91
CA LEU A 322 -4.06 -6.97 -18.23
C LEU A 322 -4.76 -7.85 -19.26
N GLN A 323 -4.76 -9.15 -19.00
CA GLN A 323 -5.24 -10.16 -19.94
C GLN A 323 -6.47 -10.85 -19.39
N ASN A 324 -7.44 -11.14 -20.26
CA ASN A 324 -8.70 -11.79 -19.93
C ASN A 324 -9.36 -11.17 -18.69
N ARG A 325 -9.30 -9.84 -18.58
CA ARG A 325 -9.79 -9.14 -17.41
C ARG A 325 -11.31 -9.16 -17.45
N GLU A 326 -11.91 -9.83 -16.47
CA GLU A 326 -13.35 -9.98 -16.38
C GLU A 326 -13.94 -8.89 -15.51
N TYR A 327 -15.09 -8.36 -15.94
CA TYR A 327 -15.78 -7.28 -15.26
C TYR A 327 -17.23 -7.64 -15.01
N PHE A 328 -17.72 -7.34 -13.82
CA PHE A 328 -19.14 -7.29 -13.52
C PHE A 328 -19.48 -5.91 -12.95
N VAL A 329 -20.25 -5.14 -13.70
CA VAL A 329 -20.56 -3.74 -13.42
C VAL A 329 -22.03 -3.57 -13.11
N ILE A 330 -22.34 -2.81 -12.07
CA ILE A 330 -23.69 -2.36 -11.74
C ILE A 330 -23.69 -0.84 -11.67
N LYS A 331 -24.63 -0.21 -12.36
CA LYS A 331 -24.86 1.24 -12.31
C LYS A 331 -26.11 1.52 -11.50
N TYR A 332 -26.04 2.49 -10.59
CA TYR A 332 -27.15 2.85 -9.74
C TYR A 332 -27.18 4.36 -9.48
N GLN A 333 -28.37 4.90 -9.23
CA GLN A 333 -28.56 6.27 -8.78
C GLN A 333 -28.41 6.35 -7.26
N THR A 334 -27.74 7.40 -6.79
CA THR A 334 -27.52 7.67 -5.37
C THR A 334 -28.19 8.98 -4.93
N ASP A 335 -27.87 9.44 -3.72
CA ASP A 335 -28.22 10.75 -3.21
C ASP A 335 -27.27 11.85 -3.69
N ARG A 336 -27.83 12.93 -4.26
CA ARG A 336 -27.08 14.06 -4.82
C ARG A 336 -26.16 14.72 -3.80
N GLU A 337 -26.67 15.05 -2.62
CA GLU A 337 -25.91 15.77 -1.60
C GLU A 337 -24.74 14.91 -1.12
N LYS A 338 -25.01 13.64 -0.80
CA LYS A 338 -23.97 12.69 -0.40
C LYS A 338 -22.95 12.46 -1.52
N LEU A 339 -23.37 12.43 -2.78
CA LEU A 339 -22.48 12.29 -3.94
C LEU A 339 -21.51 13.46 -4.03
N LEU A 340 -22.01 14.69 -3.92
CA LEU A 340 -21.19 15.91 -4.03
C LEU A 340 -20.10 15.96 -2.95
N GLU A 341 -20.38 15.50 -1.73
CA GLU A 341 -19.41 15.44 -0.62
C GLU A 341 -18.22 14.51 -0.87
N LYS A 342 -18.32 13.53 -1.77
CA LYS A 342 -17.26 12.53 -2.02
C LYS A 342 -16.43 12.84 -3.27
N ILE A 343 -16.58 14.02 -3.86
CA ILE A 343 -15.95 14.38 -5.14
C ILE A 343 -15.15 15.69 -4.99
N PRO A 344 -13.91 15.73 -5.49
CA PRO A 344 -13.13 16.97 -5.57
C PRO A 344 -13.85 18.11 -6.30
N ASP A 345 -13.68 19.34 -5.83
CA ASP A 345 -14.32 20.53 -6.42
C ASP A 345 -13.82 20.93 -7.83
N GLN A 346 -12.77 20.27 -8.32
CA GLN A 346 -12.31 20.33 -9.72
C GLN A 346 -13.16 19.48 -10.67
N LEU A 347 -14.08 18.67 -10.14
CA LEU A 347 -14.91 17.77 -10.93
C LEU A 347 -16.40 18.11 -10.77
N ILE A 348 -17.15 17.85 -11.83
CA ILE A 348 -18.60 18.04 -11.89
C ILE A 348 -19.22 16.65 -12.05
N PRO A 349 -19.86 16.05 -11.02
CA PRO A 349 -20.55 14.77 -11.19
C PRO A 349 -21.62 14.81 -12.27
N ASN A 350 -21.95 13.65 -12.82
CA ASN A 350 -23.07 13.50 -13.74
C ASN A 350 -24.41 13.98 -13.11
N ASP A 351 -25.28 14.53 -13.95
CA ASP A 351 -26.61 15.07 -13.56
C ASP A 351 -27.62 13.98 -13.16
N ASP A 352 -27.34 12.72 -13.51
CA ASP A 352 -28.24 11.58 -13.29
C ASP A 352 -27.96 10.88 -11.93
N ASP A 353 -27.01 11.41 -11.14
CA ASP A 353 -26.54 10.91 -9.84
C ASP A 353 -26.08 9.44 -9.88
N ILE A 354 -25.47 9.04 -10.99
CA ILE A 354 -25.01 7.69 -11.24
C ILE A 354 -23.70 7.43 -10.50
N VAL A 355 -23.66 6.26 -9.84
CA VAL A 355 -22.46 5.62 -9.30
C VAL A 355 -22.33 4.25 -9.96
N VAL A 356 -21.09 3.82 -10.16
CA VAL A 356 -20.72 2.56 -10.77
C VAL A 356 -20.03 1.70 -9.72
N LEU A 357 -20.61 0.56 -9.38
CA LEU A 357 -19.94 -0.47 -8.61
C LEU A 357 -19.42 -1.54 -9.58
N GLN A 358 -18.11 -1.76 -9.58
CA GLN A 358 -17.45 -2.62 -10.56
C GLN A 358 -16.62 -3.69 -9.87
N PHE A 359 -17.04 -4.95 -9.98
CA PHE A 359 -16.26 -6.12 -9.60
C PHE A 359 -15.35 -6.51 -10.78
N VAL A 360 -14.09 -6.84 -10.50
CA VAL A 360 -13.09 -7.14 -11.53
C VAL A 360 -12.21 -8.29 -11.10
N LYS A 361 -11.97 -9.25 -12.01
CA LYS A 361 -10.91 -10.25 -11.89
C LYS A 361 -9.80 -9.86 -12.83
N THR A 362 -8.58 -9.76 -12.29
CA THR A 362 -7.44 -9.27 -13.04
C THR A 362 -6.33 -10.29 -13.06
N HIS A 363 -5.78 -10.52 -14.25
CA HIS A 363 -4.49 -11.17 -14.45
C HIS A 363 -3.55 -10.15 -15.10
N GLY A 364 -2.57 -9.67 -14.34
CA GLY A 364 -1.68 -8.59 -14.74
C GLY A 364 -0.21 -8.99 -14.75
N THR A 365 0.54 -8.52 -15.75
CA THR A 365 2.00 -8.64 -15.77
C THR A 365 2.63 -7.77 -14.68
N GLY A 366 3.55 -8.31 -13.88
CA GLY A 366 4.31 -7.55 -12.87
C GLY A 366 3.57 -7.23 -11.56
N ILE A 367 2.23 -7.22 -11.58
CA ILE A 367 1.37 -6.98 -10.40
C ILE A 367 0.55 -8.20 -9.96
N GLY A 368 0.61 -9.29 -10.73
CA GLY A 368 0.01 -10.58 -10.39
C GLY A 368 -1.49 -10.69 -10.68
N SER A 369 -2.12 -11.71 -10.09
CA SER A 369 -3.56 -11.94 -10.17
C SER A 369 -4.26 -11.45 -8.91
N TYR A 370 -5.40 -10.78 -9.07
CA TYR A 370 -6.17 -10.24 -7.96
C TYR A 370 -7.61 -9.95 -8.37
N ASP A 371 -8.48 -9.94 -7.38
CA ASP A 371 -9.87 -9.52 -7.51
C ASP A 371 -10.02 -8.15 -6.87
N LYS A 372 -10.89 -7.31 -7.46
CA LYS A 372 -11.15 -5.98 -6.95
C LYS A 372 -12.58 -5.52 -7.09
N VAL A 373 -12.97 -4.57 -6.25
CA VAL A 373 -14.20 -3.79 -6.38
C VAL A 373 -13.83 -2.33 -6.43
N ASP A 374 -14.36 -1.60 -7.41
CA ASP A 374 -14.24 -0.15 -7.53
C ASP A 374 -15.60 0.53 -7.34
N VAL A 375 -15.58 1.69 -6.68
CA VAL A 375 -16.68 2.65 -6.59
C VAL A 375 -16.29 3.86 -7.44
N ILE A 376 -16.88 3.93 -8.63
CA ILE A 376 -16.55 4.94 -9.65
C ILE A 376 -17.72 5.89 -9.80
N ILE A 377 -17.40 7.18 -9.88
CA ILE A 377 -18.37 8.25 -10.12
C ILE A 377 -18.05 8.86 -11.49
N PRO A 378 -18.96 8.75 -12.47
CA PRO A 378 -18.84 9.48 -13.73
C PRO A 378 -18.98 10.98 -13.50
N CYS A 379 -18.00 11.74 -13.98
CA CYS A 379 -17.86 13.18 -13.82
C CYS A 379 -17.50 13.84 -15.15
N THR A 380 -17.47 15.16 -15.13
CA THR A 380 -16.86 16.01 -16.15
C THR A 380 -15.75 16.82 -15.51
N ASP A 381 -14.62 16.95 -16.18
CA ASP A 381 -13.53 17.83 -15.74
C ASP A 381 -13.84 19.31 -16.01
N MET A 382 -12.96 20.21 -15.58
CA MET A 382 -13.12 21.66 -15.78
C MET A 382 -13.14 22.08 -17.25
N TYR A 383 -12.64 21.24 -18.15
CA TYR A 383 -12.56 21.49 -19.60
C TYR A 383 -13.77 20.92 -20.36
N GLY A 384 -14.68 20.22 -19.67
CA GLY A 384 -15.87 19.64 -20.29
C GLY A 384 -15.70 18.19 -20.75
N ASN A 385 -14.57 17.54 -20.47
CA ASN A 385 -14.33 16.14 -20.86
C ASN A 385 -14.98 15.18 -19.88
N GLY A 386 -15.61 14.12 -20.38
CA GLY A 386 -16.15 13.03 -19.54
C GLY A 386 -15.02 12.21 -18.91
N VAL A 387 -15.11 11.95 -17.61
CA VAL A 387 -14.11 11.22 -16.84
C VAL A 387 -14.78 10.29 -15.82
N HIS A 388 -14.05 9.29 -15.35
CA HIS A 388 -14.46 8.42 -14.24
C HIS A 388 -13.58 8.71 -13.04
N PHE A 389 -14.13 9.33 -12.00
CA PHE A 389 -13.44 9.52 -10.74
C PHE A 389 -13.60 8.26 -9.87
N ASN A 390 -12.50 7.60 -9.54
CA ASN A 390 -12.55 6.46 -8.62
C ASN A 390 -12.49 6.98 -7.18
N ALA A 391 -13.57 6.79 -6.43
CA ALA A 391 -13.71 7.29 -5.06
C ALA A 391 -13.18 6.30 -4.03
N MET A 392 -13.26 5.00 -4.30
CA MET A 392 -12.87 3.94 -3.38
C MET A 392 -12.72 2.58 -4.08
N SER A 393 -11.74 1.79 -3.67
CA SER A 393 -11.47 0.45 -4.19
C SER A 393 -11.08 -0.53 -3.09
N PHE A 394 -11.40 -1.82 -3.29
CA PHE A 394 -11.02 -2.92 -2.40
C PHE A 394 -10.38 -4.06 -3.19
N LEU A 395 -9.28 -4.63 -2.68
CA LEU A 395 -8.50 -5.67 -3.37
C LEU A 395 -8.04 -6.76 -2.40
N ASN A 396 -7.89 -7.97 -2.91
CA ASN A 396 -7.40 -9.13 -2.15
C ASN A 396 -5.89 -9.38 -2.25
N SER A 397 -5.12 -8.41 -2.76
CA SER A 397 -3.67 -8.52 -2.89
C SER A 397 -3.00 -7.20 -2.57
N SER A 398 -2.06 -7.21 -1.62
CA SER A 398 -1.36 -6.00 -1.16
C SER A 398 -0.41 -5.41 -2.22
N SER A 399 0.28 -6.23 -3.03
CA SER A 399 1.18 -5.74 -4.09
C SER A 399 0.52 -4.74 -5.07
N PRO A 400 -0.64 -5.04 -5.69
CA PRO A 400 -1.33 -4.08 -6.56
C PRO A 400 -1.94 -2.90 -5.78
N ILE A 401 -2.29 -3.06 -4.50
CA ILE A 401 -2.71 -1.95 -3.62
C ILE A 401 -1.56 -0.96 -3.48
N THR A 402 -0.39 -1.44 -3.06
CA THR A 402 0.78 -0.60 -2.88
C THR A 402 1.20 0.07 -4.18
N TYR A 403 1.23 -0.68 -5.30
CA TYR A 403 1.49 -0.12 -6.63
C TYR A 403 0.54 1.04 -6.93
N GLY A 404 -0.76 0.81 -6.84
CA GLY A 404 -1.76 1.80 -7.24
C GLY A 404 -1.72 3.07 -6.40
N ARG A 405 -1.54 2.92 -5.08
CA ARG A 405 -1.47 4.04 -4.14
C ARG A 405 -0.23 4.91 -4.35
N GLU A 406 0.95 4.28 -4.42
CA GLU A 406 2.24 4.99 -4.49
C GLU A 406 2.51 5.59 -5.88
N THR A 407 2.02 4.96 -6.96
CA THR A 407 2.25 5.42 -8.35
C THR A 407 1.17 6.38 -8.84
N LEU A 408 -0.09 5.94 -8.90
CA LEU A 408 -1.18 6.59 -9.62
C LEU A 408 -2.25 7.18 -8.70
N GLY A 409 -2.18 6.96 -7.39
CA GLY A 409 -3.16 7.43 -6.43
C GLY A 409 -4.45 6.61 -6.38
N PHE A 410 -4.41 5.34 -6.78
CA PHE A 410 -5.62 4.50 -6.72
C PHE A 410 -6.14 4.42 -5.28
N PRO A 411 -7.46 4.60 -5.05
CA PRO A 411 -8.04 4.71 -3.72
C PRO A 411 -8.26 3.31 -3.12
N GLN A 412 -7.19 2.55 -2.92
CA GLN A 412 -7.27 1.12 -2.65
C GLN A 412 -7.12 0.80 -1.17
N LYS A 413 -7.93 -0.15 -0.69
CA LYS A 413 -7.83 -0.81 0.63
C LYS A 413 -7.82 -2.33 0.46
N PHE A 414 -7.26 -3.02 1.45
CA PHE A 414 -7.23 -4.48 1.46
C PHE A 414 -8.57 -5.08 1.92
N SER A 415 -8.99 -6.15 1.25
CA SER A 415 -10.09 -7.05 1.63
C SER A 415 -9.75 -8.45 1.15
N ASP A 416 -9.74 -9.42 2.04
CA ASP A 416 -9.52 -10.84 1.75
C ASP A 416 -10.66 -11.50 0.97
N SER A 417 -11.80 -10.83 0.84
CA SER A 417 -13.04 -11.42 0.34
C SER A 417 -13.72 -10.52 -0.69
N VAL A 418 -13.04 -10.39 -1.82
CA VAL A 418 -13.59 -9.86 -3.06
C VAL A 418 -13.79 -11.00 -4.03
N SER A 419 -14.99 -11.13 -4.61
CA SER A 419 -15.21 -12.10 -5.67
C SER A 419 -16.42 -11.76 -6.51
N PHE A 420 -16.46 -12.30 -7.72
CA PHE A 420 -17.72 -12.51 -8.42
C PHE A 420 -17.67 -13.77 -9.28
N ALA A 421 -18.82 -14.41 -9.47
CA ALA A 421 -18.93 -15.60 -10.31
C ALA A 421 -20.36 -15.77 -10.83
N ALA A 422 -20.51 -16.57 -11.86
CA ALA A 422 -21.81 -17.09 -12.26
C ALA A 422 -22.20 -18.26 -11.34
N HIS A 423 -23.42 -18.23 -10.83
CA HIS A 423 -24.07 -19.31 -10.09
C HIS A 423 -25.42 -19.56 -10.74
N HIS A 424 -25.56 -20.71 -11.40
CA HIS A 424 -26.75 -21.06 -12.19
C HIS A 424 -27.10 -19.98 -13.22
N ASP A 425 -28.22 -19.28 -13.03
CA ASP A 425 -28.76 -18.24 -13.91
C ASP A 425 -28.35 -16.81 -13.53
N THR A 426 -27.46 -16.65 -12.54
CA THR A 426 -27.16 -15.36 -11.91
C THR A 426 -25.66 -15.12 -11.80
N ILE A 427 -25.17 -13.95 -12.23
CA ILE A 427 -23.85 -13.44 -11.83
C ILE A 427 -24.00 -12.80 -10.46
N LYS A 428 -23.18 -13.20 -9.50
CA LYS A 428 -23.15 -12.67 -8.14
C LYS A 428 -21.77 -12.11 -7.83
N GLY A 429 -21.72 -10.85 -7.44
CA GLY A 429 -20.53 -10.15 -6.94
C GLY A 429 -20.66 -9.85 -5.46
N THR A 430 -19.57 -10.01 -4.71
CA THR A 430 -19.56 -9.86 -3.26
C THR A 430 -18.29 -9.19 -2.77
N LEU A 431 -18.47 -8.31 -1.78
CA LEU A 431 -17.38 -7.71 -1.01
C LEU A 431 -17.67 -7.92 0.48
N ASN A 432 -16.76 -8.57 1.19
CA ASN A 432 -16.72 -8.49 2.65
C ASN A 432 -15.58 -7.58 3.09
N TYR A 433 -15.71 -6.95 4.24
CA TYR A 433 -14.63 -6.21 4.89
C TYR A 433 -14.64 -6.59 6.37
N ASN A 434 -13.50 -7.04 6.90
CA ASN A 434 -13.36 -7.54 8.28
C ASN A 434 -14.45 -8.57 8.65
N GLY A 435 -14.72 -9.53 7.76
CA GLY A 435 -15.74 -10.58 7.97
C GLY A 435 -17.20 -10.13 7.79
N ILE A 436 -17.47 -8.84 7.53
CA ILE A 436 -18.83 -8.31 7.35
C ILE A 436 -19.12 -8.12 5.86
N ARG A 437 -20.28 -8.60 5.41
CA ARG A 437 -20.77 -8.36 4.04
C ARG A 437 -21.12 -6.88 3.85
N VAL A 438 -20.38 -6.18 2.98
CA VAL A 438 -20.64 -4.76 2.68
C VAL A 438 -21.30 -4.55 1.34
N ALA A 439 -21.06 -5.40 0.33
CA ALA A 439 -21.74 -5.31 -0.96
C ALA A 439 -22.19 -6.69 -1.47
N THR A 440 -23.43 -6.76 -1.98
CA THR A 440 -23.91 -7.89 -2.78
C THR A 440 -24.58 -7.37 -4.05
N GLY A 441 -23.95 -7.63 -5.20
CA GLY A 441 -24.50 -7.33 -6.52
C GLY A 441 -24.95 -8.61 -7.21
N THR A 442 -26.08 -8.56 -7.92
CA THR A 442 -26.56 -9.68 -8.74
C THR A 442 -27.03 -9.20 -10.10
N MET A 443 -26.86 -10.01 -11.14
CA MET A 443 -27.40 -9.76 -12.47
C MET A 443 -27.79 -11.08 -13.15
N SER A 444 -28.88 -11.08 -13.93
CA SER A 444 -29.24 -12.19 -14.81
C SER A 444 -28.07 -12.57 -15.73
N TYR A 445 -27.70 -13.84 -15.77
CA TYR A 445 -26.52 -14.32 -16.50
C TYR A 445 -26.69 -14.16 -18.02
N LYS A 446 -25.84 -13.33 -18.64
CA LYS A 446 -25.72 -13.17 -20.11
C LYS A 446 -27.06 -13.06 -20.85
N HIS A 447 -27.98 -12.27 -20.29
CA HIS A 447 -29.36 -12.19 -20.78
C HIS A 447 -29.46 -11.57 -22.18
N GLU A 448 -28.72 -10.50 -22.44
CA GLU A 448 -28.71 -9.81 -23.73
C GLU A 448 -27.29 -9.41 -24.14
N HIS A 449 -26.99 -9.47 -25.43
CA HIS A 449 -25.73 -8.93 -25.95
C HIS A 449 -25.66 -7.42 -25.75
N MET A 450 -24.48 -6.94 -25.34
CA MET A 450 -24.17 -5.52 -25.28
C MET A 450 -23.26 -5.16 -26.48
N PRO A 451 -23.52 -4.05 -27.19
CA PRO A 451 -22.63 -3.61 -28.26
C PRO A 451 -21.21 -3.39 -27.74
N ILE A 452 -20.21 -3.83 -28.51
CA ILE A 452 -18.80 -3.78 -28.08
C ILE A 452 -18.35 -2.32 -27.94
N GLU A 453 -18.81 -1.44 -28.84
CA GLU A 453 -18.55 -0.01 -28.83
C GLU A 453 -18.95 0.66 -27.50
N ASP A 454 -20.02 0.20 -26.86
CA ASP A 454 -20.47 0.74 -25.57
C ASP A 454 -19.48 0.38 -24.46
N VAL A 455 -18.94 -0.85 -24.48
CA VAL A 455 -17.90 -1.30 -23.55
C VAL A 455 -16.59 -0.56 -23.80
N VAL A 456 -16.21 -0.38 -25.07
CA VAL A 456 -15.01 0.37 -25.46
C VAL A 456 -15.13 1.83 -24.99
N SER A 457 -16.28 2.47 -25.19
CA SER A 457 -16.54 3.84 -24.69
C SER A 457 -16.38 3.93 -23.17
N PHE A 458 -16.95 2.97 -22.43
CA PHE A 458 -16.86 2.89 -20.98
C PHE A 458 -15.42 2.67 -20.45
N ILE A 459 -14.65 1.75 -21.03
CA ILE A 459 -13.28 1.46 -20.58
C ILE A 459 -12.27 2.54 -21.01
N SER A 460 -12.49 3.14 -22.18
CA SER A 460 -11.63 4.20 -22.73
C SER A 460 -11.92 5.57 -22.14
N THR A 461 -12.97 5.72 -21.32
CA THR A 461 -13.21 6.95 -20.56
C THR A 461 -12.01 7.19 -19.61
N PRO A 462 -11.40 8.38 -19.59
CA PRO A 462 -10.27 8.68 -18.73
C PRO A 462 -10.59 8.47 -17.25
N GLN A 463 -9.67 7.85 -16.51
CA GLN A 463 -9.81 7.57 -15.08
C GLN A 463 -9.07 8.63 -14.27
N TYR A 464 -9.74 9.18 -13.26
CA TYR A 464 -9.22 10.21 -12.36
C TYR A 464 -9.07 9.65 -10.95
N TYR A 465 -7.94 9.97 -10.34
CA TYR A 465 -7.55 9.51 -9.01
C TYR A 465 -6.96 10.65 -8.20
N LEU A 466 -7.16 10.63 -6.88
CA LEU A 466 -6.47 11.54 -5.96
C LEU A 466 -5.22 10.83 -5.43
N LYS A 467 -4.04 11.22 -5.93
CA LYS A 467 -2.75 10.78 -5.40
C LYS A 467 -2.37 11.65 -4.21
N PHE A 468 -2.12 11.02 -3.07
CA PHE A 468 -1.75 11.68 -1.83
C PHE A 468 -0.60 10.93 -1.18
N ILE A 469 0.53 11.60 -0.95
CA ILE A 469 1.68 11.06 -0.22
C ILE A 469 2.13 12.12 0.81
N PRO A 470 2.21 11.77 2.09
CA PRO A 470 2.71 12.68 3.11
C PRO A 470 4.25 12.70 3.15
N ASP A 471 4.80 13.79 3.69
CA ASP A 471 6.17 13.86 4.17
C ASP A 471 6.33 13.04 5.46
N VAL A 472 7.56 13.00 5.97
CA VAL A 472 7.92 12.26 7.19
C VAL A 472 7.26 12.81 8.47
N ARG A 473 6.63 13.99 8.39
CA ARG A 473 5.89 14.67 9.48
C ARG A 473 4.37 14.52 9.35
N GLY A 474 3.89 13.77 8.34
CA GLY A 474 2.47 13.58 8.09
C GLY A 474 1.79 14.78 7.41
N LEU A 475 2.55 15.70 6.83
CA LEU A 475 2.04 16.81 6.04
C LEU A 475 2.03 16.44 4.55
N PRO A 476 1.09 16.92 3.73
CA PRO A 476 1.07 16.58 2.30
C PRO A 476 2.34 17.05 1.58
N THR A 477 3.00 16.15 0.85
CA THR A 477 4.11 16.49 -0.07
C THR A 477 3.77 16.15 -1.53
N VAL A 478 2.84 15.23 -1.73
CA VAL A 478 2.13 15.03 -3.00
C VAL A 478 0.63 15.10 -2.69
N ALA A 479 -0.08 15.99 -3.35
CA ALA A 479 -1.54 16.02 -3.37
C ALA A 479 -1.97 16.42 -4.78
N GLN A 480 -2.35 15.44 -5.59
CA GLN A 480 -2.50 15.61 -7.04
C GLN A 480 -3.74 14.87 -7.55
N LEU A 481 -4.47 15.52 -8.46
CA LEU A 481 -5.46 14.86 -9.29
C LEU A 481 -4.70 14.27 -10.49
N VAL A 482 -4.80 12.96 -10.67
CA VAL A 482 -4.06 12.17 -11.66
C VAL A 482 -5.04 11.57 -12.66
N ARG A 483 -4.75 11.71 -13.96
CA ARG A 483 -5.48 11.08 -15.05
C ARG A 483 -4.69 9.90 -15.62
N MET A 484 -5.37 8.81 -15.91
CA MET A 484 -4.83 7.64 -16.60
C MET A 484 -5.85 7.11 -17.61
N GLU A 485 -5.35 6.65 -18.75
CA GLU A 485 -6.16 6.10 -19.84
C GLU A 485 -5.67 4.70 -20.18
N HIS A 486 -6.60 3.76 -20.28
CA HIS A 486 -6.26 2.42 -20.75
C HIS A 486 -5.88 2.48 -22.23
N ALA A 487 -4.86 1.72 -22.62
CA ALA A 487 -4.43 1.59 -24.01
C ALA A 487 -4.69 0.18 -24.53
N ASN A 488 -4.74 0.02 -25.86
CA ASN A 488 -4.88 -1.27 -26.55
C ASN A 488 -6.05 -2.12 -26.05
N VAL A 489 -7.21 -1.49 -25.87
CA VAL A 489 -8.42 -2.16 -25.37
C VAL A 489 -8.96 -3.12 -26.44
N LYS A 490 -9.12 -4.39 -26.08
CA LYS A 490 -9.73 -5.41 -26.92
C LYS A 490 -10.81 -6.14 -26.14
N VAL A 491 -12.07 -5.96 -26.52
CA VAL A 491 -13.22 -6.62 -25.88
C VAL A 491 -13.48 -7.96 -26.56
N SER A 492 -13.59 -9.03 -25.77
CA SER A 492 -13.85 -10.39 -26.27
C SER A 492 -15.27 -10.89 -25.99
N SER A 493 -15.96 -10.30 -25.01
CA SER A 493 -17.33 -10.67 -24.64
C SER A 493 -18.00 -9.49 -23.95
N ALA A 494 -19.28 -9.23 -24.24
CA ALA A 494 -20.05 -8.15 -23.64
C ALA A 494 -21.54 -8.52 -23.55
N TRP A 495 -22.10 -8.44 -22.34
CA TRP A 495 -23.47 -8.81 -22.03
C TRP A 495 -24.09 -7.84 -21.03
N ARG A 496 -25.39 -7.62 -21.13
CA ARG A 496 -26.17 -6.83 -20.17
C ARG A 496 -27.34 -7.65 -19.62
N GLY A 497 -27.86 -7.20 -18.48
CA GLY A 497 -28.95 -7.88 -17.80
C GLY A 497 -29.60 -7.02 -16.71
N GLN A 498 -30.72 -7.52 -16.20
CA GLN A 498 -31.37 -6.91 -15.05
C GLN A 498 -30.52 -7.15 -13.80
N ALA A 499 -30.26 -6.09 -13.04
CA ALA A 499 -29.38 -6.11 -11.89
C ALA A 499 -30.05 -5.65 -10.60
N LYS A 500 -29.52 -6.12 -9.46
CA LYS A 500 -29.85 -5.68 -8.11
C LYS A 500 -28.57 -5.46 -7.34
N LEU A 501 -28.60 -4.53 -6.38
CA LEU A 501 -27.48 -4.20 -5.53
C LEU A 501 -27.97 -3.93 -4.12
N ASN A 502 -27.31 -4.56 -3.14
CA ASN A 502 -27.48 -4.28 -1.72
C ASN A 502 -26.13 -3.85 -1.13
N LEU A 503 -26.15 -2.73 -0.41
CA LEU A 503 -25.00 -2.18 0.31
C LEU A 503 -25.31 -2.16 1.80
N CYS A 504 -24.31 -2.39 2.64
CA CYS A 504 -24.41 -2.35 4.10
C CYS A 504 -23.45 -1.30 4.66
N ASP A 505 -23.81 -0.69 5.78
CA ASP A 505 -22.97 0.30 6.45
C ASP A 505 -21.71 -0.35 7.03
N HIS A 506 -20.57 0.31 6.86
CA HIS A 506 -19.32 -0.11 7.47
C HIS A 506 -18.36 1.08 7.60
N VAL A 507 -17.85 1.33 8.81
CA VAL A 507 -17.02 2.52 9.11
C VAL A 507 -15.75 2.61 8.26
N ASN A 508 -15.09 1.48 7.99
CA ASN A 508 -13.85 1.42 7.21
C ASN A 508 -14.05 1.03 5.74
N ALA A 509 -15.30 0.77 5.34
CA ALA A 509 -15.68 0.44 3.97
C ALA A 509 -17.03 1.10 3.63
N PRO A 510 -17.14 2.43 3.73
CA PRO A 510 -18.41 3.15 3.76
C PRO A 510 -19.01 3.33 2.36
N ILE A 511 -19.10 2.25 1.58
CA ILE A 511 -19.66 2.30 0.23
C ILE A 511 -21.15 2.68 0.23
N ASN A 512 -21.85 2.42 1.35
CA ASN A 512 -23.26 2.83 1.54
C ASN A 512 -23.42 4.32 1.92
N ASP A 513 -22.33 5.07 2.09
CA ASP A 513 -22.39 6.54 2.11
C ASP A 513 -22.91 7.08 0.76
N LEU A 514 -22.83 6.28 -0.30
CA LEU A 514 -23.50 6.50 -1.58
C LEU A 514 -24.66 5.47 -1.70
N PRO A 515 -25.79 5.68 -1.01
CA PRO A 515 -26.84 4.67 -0.88
C PRO A 515 -27.56 4.42 -2.21
N VAL A 516 -27.96 3.17 -2.42
CA VAL A 516 -28.68 2.77 -3.64
C VAL A 516 -30.12 3.29 -3.60
N LYS A 517 -30.45 4.31 -4.40
CA LYS A 517 -31.84 4.76 -4.61
C LYS A 517 -32.55 3.94 -5.68
N ASN A 518 -31.86 3.71 -6.80
CA ASN A 518 -32.39 2.89 -7.89
C ASN A 518 -31.26 2.25 -8.71
N VAL A 519 -31.36 0.96 -9.00
CA VAL A 519 -30.43 0.29 -9.93
C VAL A 519 -30.86 0.55 -11.37
N VAL A 520 -29.93 1.07 -12.18
CA VAL A 520 -30.18 1.43 -13.58
C VAL A 520 -29.94 0.23 -14.50
N GLY A 521 -28.94 -0.59 -14.18
CA GLY A 521 -28.61 -1.76 -14.98
C GLY A 521 -27.31 -2.43 -14.56
N GLY A 522 -27.05 -3.59 -15.14
CA GLY A 522 -25.76 -4.27 -15.00
C GLY A 522 -25.26 -4.77 -16.34
N PHE A 523 -23.94 -4.94 -16.42
CA PHE A 523 -23.29 -5.56 -17.56
C PHE A 523 -22.03 -6.33 -17.14
N ASN A 524 -21.70 -7.34 -17.92
CA ASN A 524 -20.54 -8.19 -17.74
C ASN A 524 -19.76 -8.25 -19.05
N PHE A 525 -18.45 -8.09 -18.98
CA PHE A 525 -17.59 -8.13 -20.16
C PHE A 525 -16.20 -8.66 -19.82
N ILE A 526 -15.48 -9.05 -20.86
CA ILE A 526 -14.10 -9.51 -20.79
C ILE A 526 -13.29 -8.70 -21.79
N CYS A 527 -12.12 -8.23 -21.38
CA CYS A 527 -11.23 -7.51 -22.27
C CYS A 527 -9.76 -7.64 -21.89
N ASP A 528 -8.91 -7.41 -22.88
CA ASP A 528 -7.48 -7.16 -22.71
C ASP A 528 -7.23 -5.65 -22.78
N MET A 529 -6.26 -5.16 -22.01
CA MET A 529 -5.83 -3.76 -22.05
C MET A 529 -4.42 -3.59 -21.48
N ILE A 530 -3.86 -2.40 -21.69
CA ILE A 530 -2.66 -1.93 -21.02
C ILE A 530 -3.04 -0.82 -20.06
N MET A 531 -2.50 -0.89 -18.84
CA MET A 531 -2.51 0.19 -17.87
C MET A 531 -1.17 0.92 -17.93
N PRO A 532 -1.08 2.08 -18.62
CA PRO A 532 0.15 2.83 -18.79
C PRO A 532 0.44 3.76 -17.60
N ALA A 533 1.47 4.60 -17.75
CA ALA A 533 1.72 5.74 -16.88
C ALA A 533 0.52 6.72 -16.88
N GLY A 534 0.42 7.51 -15.80
CA GLY A 534 -0.55 8.58 -15.66
C GLY A 534 0.04 9.95 -15.92
N HIS A 535 -0.77 10.98 -15.77
CA HIS A 535 -0.35 12.37 -15.80
C HIS A 535 -1.08 13.19 -14.74
N VAL A 536 -0.38 14.16 -14.16
CA VAL A 536 -0.96 15.11 -13.21
C VAL A 536 -1.81 16.11 -13.99
N VAL A 537 -3.08 16.22 -13.64
CA VAL A 537 -4.00 17.21 -14.22
C VAL A 537 -4.19 18.43 -13.32
N HIS A 538 -4.00 18.25 -12.01
CA HIS A 538 -4.03 19.34 -11.04
C HIS A 538 -3.15 19.00 -9.85
N ASP A 539 -2.34 19.96 -9.39
CA ASP A 539 -1.53 19.83 -8.19
C ASP A 539 -2.08 20.78 -7.11
N TYR A 540 -2.57 20.22 -6.02
CA TYR A 540 -3.20 20.98 -4.94
C TYR A 540 -2.17 21.73 -4.08
N LEU A 541 -0.88 21.40 -4.18
CA LEU A 541 0.19 22.12 -3.48
C LEU A 541 0.71 23.32 -4.27
N SER A 542 0.38 23.39 -5.57
CA SER A 542 0.68 24.57 -6.39
C SER A 542 -0.26 25.73 -6.05
N HIS A 543 0.26 26.96 -6.21
CA HIS A 543 -0.47 28.20 -5.93
C HIS A 543 -1.45 28.57 -7.04
#